data_AF-A0A7C9DNH9-F1
#
_entry.id   AF-A0A7C9DNH9-F1
#
_cell.length_a   1.000
_cell.length_b   1.000
_cell.length_c   1.000
_cell.angle_alpha   90.00
_cell.angle_beta   90.00
_cell.angle_gamma   90.00
#
_symmetry.space_group_name_H-M   'P 1'
#
loop_
_entity.id
_entity.type
_entity.pdbx_description
1 polymer ?
#
loop_
_entity_poly.entity_id
_entity_poly.type
_entity_poly.pdbx_seq_one_letter_code
_entity_poly.pdbx_strand_id
1 'polypeptide(L)'
;PPIPSILSACPCQVLNLFPSSRGLDVIWSSVVKIGQSLYREAPGKDPFRPDQKTPVKNFFLAGSYTKQDYIDSMEGATLSGRQASAYICDAGEELFALREKLRAGGSEEP
;
A
#
# COMPACT_ATOMS: atom_id res chain seq x y z
N PRO A 1 9.70 -11.72 -17.61
CA PRO A 1 10.72 -12.67 -18.09
C PRO A 1 10.58 -14.02 -17.37
N PRO A 2 10.97 -15.15 -17.99
CA PRO A 2 11.10 -16.42 -17.29
C PRO A 2 12.08 -16.34 -16.13
N ILE A 3 11.86 -17.10 -15.04
CA ILE A 3 12.77 -17.09 -13.88
C ILE A 3 14.21 -17.50 -14.26
N PRO A 4 14.45 -18.53 -15.10
CA PRO A 4 15.81 -18.92 -15.47
C PRO A 4 16.62 -17.81 -16.12
N SER A 5 15.98 -16.92 -16.90
CA SER A 5 16.69 -15.81 -17.53
C SER A 5 17.05 -14.69 -16.56
N ILE A 6 16.28 -14.51 -15.48
CA ILE A 6 16.62 -13.55 -14.41
C ILE A 6 17.82 -14.07 -13.61
N LEU A 7 17.81 -15.37 -13.29
CA LEU A 7 18.88 -16.03 -12.54
C LEU A 7 20.23 -15.98 -13.27
N SER A 8 20.24 -16.00 -14.61
CA SER A 8 21.47 -15.83 -15.38
C SER A 8 21.83 -14.36 -15.62
N ALA A 9 20.86 -13.48 -15.86
CA ALA A 9 21.13 -12.08 -16.20
C ALA A 9 21.67 -11.27 -15.01
N CYS A 10 21.12 -11.43 -13.81
CA CYS A 10 21.53 -10.65 -12.63
C CYS A 10 23.03 -10.86 -12.28
N PRO A 11 23.56 -12.09 -12.14
CA PRO A 11 24.98 -12.31 -11.87
C PRO A 11 25.89 -11.76 -12.98
N CYS A 12 25.51 -11.95 -14.25
CA CYS A 12 26.26 -11.38 -15.38
C CYS A 12 26.38 -9.85 -15.28
N GLN A 13 25.31 -9.16 -14.87
CA GLN A 13 25.33 -7.72 -14.68
C GLN A 13 26.24 -7.31 -13.53
N VAL A 14 26.22 -8.04 -12.41
CA VAL A 14 27.12 -7.81 -11.26
C VAL A 14 28.60 -7.93 -11.68
N LEU A 15 28.96 -9.00 -12.40
CA LEU A 15 30.33 -9.24 -12.89
C LEU A 15 30.83 -8.16 -13.88
N ASN A 16 29.91 -7.59 -14.64
CA ASN A 16 30.19 -6.49 -15.57
C ASN A 16 30.38 -5.15 -14.83
N LEU A 17 29.50 -4.84 -13.87
CA LEU A 17 29.56 -3.59 -13.10
C LEU A 17 30.70 -3.57 -12.08
N PHE A 18 31.03 -4.72 -11.49
CA PHE A 18 32.03 -4.84 -10.44
C PHE A 18 33.10 -5.86 -10.82
N PRO A 19 34.15 -5.47 -11.55
CA PRO A 19 35.23 -6.39 -11.97
C PRO A 19 35.93 -7.12 -10.82
N SER A 20 35.94 -6.54 -9.62
CA SER A 20 36.46 -7.16 -8.39
C SER A 20 35.68 -8.40 -7.96
N SER A 21 34.44 -8.57 -8.43
CA SER A 21 33.62 -9.75 -8.14
C SER A 21 33.90 -10.94 -9.06
N ARG A 22 34.75 -10.77 -10.08
CA ARG A 22 35.12 -11.86 -11.01
C ARG A 22 35.88 -12.94 -10.25
N GLY A 23 35.46 -14.19 -10.45
CA GLY A 23 36.03 -15.36 -9.75
C GLY A 23 35.36 -15.67 -8.41
N LEU A 24 34.31 -14.94 -8.02
CA LEU A 24 33.47 -15.28 -6.88
C LEU A 24 32.27 -16.13 -7.32
N ASP A 25 31.89 -17.09 -6.48
CA ASP A 25 30.74 -17.95 -6.71
C ASP A 25 29.48 -17.39 -6.04
N VAL A 26 28.35 -17.51 -6.74
CA VAL A 26 27.03 -17.21 -6.16
C VAL A 26 26.62 -18.38 -5.26
N ILE A 27 26.65 -18.16 -3.94
CA ILE A 27 26.31 -19.18 -2.95
C ILE A 27 24.80 -19.41 -2.79
N TRP A 28 23.98 -18.41 -3.10
CA TRP A 28 22.52 -18.49 -2.94
C TRP A 28 21.81 -17.45 -3.82
N SER A 29 20.64 -17.79 -4.34
CA SER A 29 19.76 -16.85 -5.04
C SER A 29 18.29 -17.23 -4.86
N SER A 30 17.43 -16.21 -4.86
CA SER A 30 15.98 -16.37 -4.84
C SER A 30 15.33 -15.31 -5.72
N VAL A 31 14.29 -15.71 -6.45
CA VAL A 31 13.51 -14.81 -7.30
C VAL A 31 12.07 -14.87 -6.85
N VAL A 32 11.57 -13.76 -6.33
CA VAL A 32 10.17 -13.60 -5.96
C VAL A 32 9.51 -12.66 -6.97
N LYS A 33 8.42 -13.13 -7.59
CA LYS A 33 7.60 -12.30 -8.49
C LYS A 33 6.37 -11.83 -7.75
N ILE A 34 6.29 -10.52 -7.49
CA ILE A 34 5.12 -9.90 -6.88
C ILE A 34 4.40 -9.12 -7.97
N GLY A 35 3.33 -9.69 -8.52
CA GLY A 35 2.69 -9.16 -9.74
C GLY A 35 2.00 -7.81 -9.54
N GLN A 36 1.34 -7.61 -8.39
CA GLN A 36 0.63 -6.38 -8.04
C GLN A 36 1.30 -5.71 -6.83
N SER A 37 2.63 -5.63 -6.85
CA SER A 37 3.38 -5.04 -5.72
C SER A 37 3.13 -3.56 -5.56
N LEU A 38 2.95 -2.84 -6.67
CA LEU A 38 2.85 -1.38 -6.67
C LEU A 38 1.54 -0.93 -7.29
N TYR A 39 1.02 0.19 -6.79
CA TYR A 39 -0.04 0.90 -7.47
C TYR A 39 0.51 1.45 -8.78
N ARG A 40 -0.19 1.18 -9.90
CA ARG A 40 0.29 1.61 -11.20
C ARG A 40 0.07 3.11 -11.39
N GLU A 41 1.15 3.86 -11.35
CA GLU A 41 1.16 5.25 -11.80
C GLU A 41 1.04 5.29 -13.32
N ALA A 42 -0.05 5.88 -13.79
CA ALA A 42 -0.27 6.18 -15.21
C ALA A 42 -1.08 7.47 -15.32
N PRO A 43 -0.99 8.20 -16.44
CA PRO A 43 -1.81 9.38 -16.66
C PRO A 43 -3.30 9.07 -16.43
N GLY A 44 -3.99 9.94 -15.68
CA GLY A 44 -5.41 9.79 -15.36
C GLY A 44 -5.74 8.82 -14.22
N LYS A 45 -4.76 8.39 -13.41
CA LYS A 45 -4.99 7.49 -12.26
C LYS A 45 -5.36 8.20 -10.96
N ASP A 46 -4.99 9.47 -10.80
CA ASP A 46 -5.29 10.26 -9.59
C ASP A 46 -6.77 10.30 -9.19
N PRO A 47 -7.76 10.39 -10.11
CA PRO A 47 -9.17 10.36 -9.73
C PRO A 47 -9.62 9.06 -9.05
N PHE A 48 -8.88 7.96 -9.26
CA PHE A 48 -9.17 6.65 -8.66
C PHE A 48 -8.45 6.44 -7.32
N ARG A 49 -7.75 7.46 -6.82
CA ARG A 49 -7.16 7.43 -5.48
C ARG A 49 -8.11 8.15 -4.53
N PRO A 50 -8.95 7.43 -3.78
CA PRO A 50 -9.90 8.06 -2.87
C PRO A 50 -9.17 8.77 -1.73
N ASP A 51 -9.83 9.76 -1.15
CA ASP A 51 -9.43 10.35 0.12
C ASP A 51 -9.49 9.30 1.26
N GLN A 52 -8.82 9.56 2.38
CA GLN A 52 -8.87 8.69 3.56
C GLN A 52 -10.26 8.69 4.20
N LYS A 53 -11.02 9.80 4.11
CA LYS A 53 -12.43 9.84 4.49
C LYS A 53 -13.31 9.42 3.32
N THR A 54 -14.05 8.33 3.50
CA THR A 54 -14.98 7.85 2.47
C THR A 54 -16.39 8.45 2.66
N PRO A 55 -17.25 8.38 1.64
CA PRO A 55 -18.67 8.72 1.78
C PRO A 55 -19.45 7.78 2.72
N VAL A 56 -18.91 6.59 3.02
CA VAL A 56 -19.54 5.62 3.91
C VAL A 56 -19.21 5.96 5.35
N LYS A 57 -20.23 6.15 6.18
CA LYS A 57 -20.07 6.49 7.60
C LYS A 57 -19.27 5.42 8.33
N ASN A 58 -18.37 5.83 9.22
CA ASN A 58 -17.50 4.94 9.97
C ASN A 58 -16.62 4.04 9.08
N PHE A 59 -16.29 4.47 7.87
CA PHE A 59 -15.41 3.76 6.95
C PHE A 59 -14.32 4.69 6.43
N PHE A 60 -13.08 4.38 6.79
CA PHE A 60 -11.89 5.17 6.49
C PHE A 60 -10.84 4.27 5.83
N LEU A 61 -10.01 4.85 4.97
CA LEU A 61 -9.00 4.14 4.20
C LEU A 61 -7.61 4.69 4.51
N ALA A 62 -6.59 3.83 4.43
CA ALA A 62 -5.19 4.20 4.49
C ALA A 62 -4.36 3.27 3.60
N GLY A 63 -3.22 3.75 3.12
CA GLY A 63 -2.34 3.03 2.21
C GLY A 63 -2.05 3.79 0.91
N SER A 64 -1.13 3.25 0.10
CA SER A 64 -0.61 3.92 -1.11
C SER A 64 -1.67 4.22 -2.17
N TYR A 65 -2.76 3.45 -2.21
CA TYR A 65 -3.89 3.64 -3.12
C TYR A 65 -4.80 4.83 -2.73
N THR A 66 -4.66 5.37 -1.51
CA THR A 66 -5.37 6.59 -1.08
C THR A 66 -4.64 7.84 -1.55
N LYS A 67 -5.33 8.99 -1.60
CA LYS A 67 -4.79 10.25 -2.10
C LYS A 67 -3.78 10.85 -1.12
N GLN A 68 -2.53 11.00 -1.56
CA GLN A 68 -1.41 11.60 -0.83
C GLN A 68 -0.21 11.79 -1.79
N ASP A 69 0.73 12.66 -1.44
CA ASP A 69 1.77 13.16 -2.36
C ASP A 69 3.00 12.25 -2.53
N TYR A 70 3.21 11.31 -1.61
CA TYR A 70 4.35 10.38 -1.54
C TYR A 70 3.93 8.95 -1.93
N ILE A 71 3.65 8.74 -3.22
CA ILE A 71 3.17 7.43 -3.73
C ILE A 71 4.19 6.33 -3.47
N ASP A 72 3.69 5.15 -3.07
CA ASP A 72 4.45 3.91 -2.96
C ASP A 72 5.75 4.00 -2.14
N SER A 73 5.71 4.82 -1.10
CA SER A 73 6.82 5.06 -0.17
C SER A 73 6.42 4.73 1.27
N MET A 74 7.42 4.51 2.13
CA MET A 74 7.20 4.31 3.55
C MET A 74 6.62 5.56 4.21
N GLU A 75 7.03 6.73 3.74
CA GLU A 75 6.55 8.05 4.15
C GLU A 75 5.07 8.21 3.79
N GLY A 76 4.67 7.85 2.57
CA GLY A 76 3.27 7.88 2.14
C GLY A 76 2.38 6.93 2.92
N ALA A 77 2.88 5.72 3.23
CA ALA A 77 2.17 4.79 4.11
C ALA A 77 1.91 5.42 5.48
N THR A 78 2.92 6.06 6.08
CA THR A 78 2.80 6.74 7.37
C THR A 78 1.87 7.94 7.31
N LEU A 79 1.98 8.75 6.25
CA LEU A 79 1.17 9.95 6.04
C LEU A 79 -0.32 9.60 5.89
N SER A 80 -0.63 8.62 5.05
CA SER A 80 -2.01 8.16 4.87
C SER A 80 -2.63 7.63 6.16
N GLY A 81 -1.86 6.91 6.99
CA GLY A 81 -2.31 6.46 8.30
C GLY A 81 -2.60 7.62 9.26
N ARG A 82 -1.73 8.64 9.27
CA ARG A 82 -1.96 9.86 10.07
C ARG A 82 -3.21 10.63 9.62
N GLN A 83 -3.41 10.79 8.32
CA GLN A 83 -4.60 11.45 7.77
C GLN A 83 -5.88 10.70 8.12
N ALA A 84 -5.89 9.37 7.94
CA ALA A 84 -7.01 8.53 8.34
C ALA A 84 -7.31 8.66 9.84
N SER A 85 -6.27 8.64 10.69
CA SER A 85 -6.43 8.82 12.13
C SER A 85 -7.03 10.19 12.48
N ALA A 86 -6.60 11.27 11.82
CA ALA A 86 -7.15 12.60 12.05
C ALA A 86 -8.66 12.64 11.72
N TYR A 87 -9.05 12.09 10.57
CA TYR A 87 -10.47 12.01 10.20
C TYR A 87 -11.32 11.16 11.16
N ILE A 88 -10.75 10.10 11.72
CA ILE A 88 -11.42 9.28 12.75
C ILE A 88 -11.63 10.10 14.03
N CYS A 89 -10.61 10.83 14.47
CA CYS A 89 -10.70 11.68 15.66
C CYS A 89 -11.74 12.80 15.48
N ASP A 90 -11.75 13.46 14.33
CA ASP A 90 -12.71 14.52 14.01
C ASP A 90 -14.16 14.01 13.97
N ALA A 91 -14.35 12.76 13.51
CA ALA A 91 -15.67 12.13 13.47
C ALA A 91 -16.12 11.56 14.83
N GLY A 92 -15.31 11.68 15.89
CA GLY A 92 -15.50 10.95 17.15
C GLY A 92 -16.89 11.06 17.78
N GLU A 93 -17.46 12.28 17.83
CA GLU A 93 -18.82 12.50 18.37
C GLU A 93 -19.90 11.83 17.51
N GLU A 94 -19.81 11.94 16.19
CA GLU A 94 -20.74 11.28 15.26
C GLU A 94 -20.64 9.75 15.39
N LEU A 95 -19.42 9.22 15.48
CA LEU A 95 -19.17 7.79 15.64
C LEU A 95 -19.70 7.26 16.97
N PHE A 96 -19.56 8.05 18.04
CA PHE A 96 -20.13 7.72 19.35
C PHE A 96 -21.66 7.67 19.28
N ALA A 97 -22.30 8.70 18.72
CA ALA A 97 -23.75 8.73 18.54
C ALA A 97 -24.27 7.58 17.66
N LEU A 98 -23.54 7.27 16.57
CA LEU A 98 -23.86 6.15 15.68
C LEU A 98 -23.81 4.82 16.44
N ARG A 99 -22.78 4.62 17.27
CA ARG A 99 -22.63 3.43 18.11
C ARG A 99 -23.78 3.27 19.10
N GLU A 100 -24.17 4.35 19.78
CA GLU A 100 -25.29 4.35 20.71
C GLU A 100 -26.61 4.02 20.01
N LYS A 101 -26.83 4.58 18.82
CA LYS A 101 -28.00 4.29 17.99
C LYS A 101 -28.07 2.82 17.56
N LEU A 102 -26.94 2.25 17.12
CA LEU A 102 -26.85 0.83 16.76
C LEU A 102 -27.09 -0.08 17.97
N ARG A 103 -26.60 0.30 19.15
CA ARG A 103 -26.84 -0.43 20.41
C ARG A 103 -28.32 -0.41 20.81
N ALA A 104 -28.99 0.72 20.62
CA ALA A 104 -30.42 0.86 20.91
C ALA A 104 -31.31 0.18 19.85
N GLY A 105 -30.87 0.11 18.59
CA GLY A 105 -31.61 -0.49 17.48
C GLY A 105 -31.44 -2.02 17.31
N GLY A 106 -30.67 -2.69 18.17
CA GLY A 106 -30.51 -4.15 18.17
C GLY A 106 -31.72 -4.92 18.73
N SER A 107 -32.87 -4.26 18.92
CA SER A 107 -34.11 -4.84 19.46
C SER A 107 -35.35 -4.63 18.59
N GLU A 108 -35.19 -4.43 17.28
CA GLU A 108 -36.30 -4.57 16.33
C GLU A 108 -35.85 -5.43 15.15
N GLU A 109 -36.15 -6.73 15.28
CA GLU A 109 -36.29 -7.71 14.18
C GLU A 109 -37.51 -7.35 13.32
N PRO A 110 -37.54 -7.80 12.05
CA PRO A 110 -38.03 -9.16 11.76
C PRO A 110 -36.97 -10.13 11.26
#